data_AF-A0ABD6SNA1-F1
#
_entry.id   AF-A0ABD6SNA1-F1
#
_cell.length_a   1.000
_cell.length_b   1.000
_cell.length_c   1.000
_cell.angle_alpha   90.00
_cell.angle_beta   90.00
_cell.angle_gamma   90.00
#
_symmetry.space_group_name_H-M   'P 1'
#
loop_
_entity.id
_entity.type
_entity.pdbx_description
1 polymer ?
#
loop_
_entity_poly.entity_id
_entity_poly.type
_entity_poly.pdbx_seq_one_letter_code
_entity_poly.pdbx_strand_id
1 'polypeptide(L)'
;FENVLPEDVRYRKKSAYPSTKDASYLQGISDWMLHVLNDPQSPILPLINVERVRAIAEGKDEVISGNDARGIIDYLLQVNSWLQEYNIKLVW
;
A
#
# COMPACT_ATOMS: atom_id res chain seq x y z
N PHE A 1 17.80 -32.57 -7.88
CA PHE A 1 16.62 -31.98 -8.57
C PHE A 1 16.64 -32.18 -10.09
N GLU A 2 17.62 -32.91 -10.65
CA GLU A 2 17.84 -33.02 -12.10
C GLU A 2 16.67 -33.62 -12.90
N ASN A 3 15.81 -34.41 -12.24
CA ASN A 3 14.66 -35.08 -12.86
C ASN A 3 13.31 -34.63 -12.27
N VAL A 4 13.31 -33.55 -11.47
CA VAL A 4 12.11 -33.09 -10.74
C VAL A 4 11.61 -31.75 -11.29
N LEU A 5 12.51 -30.95 -11.86
CA LEU A 5 12.18 -29.65 -12.45
C LEU A 5 12.67 -29.55 -13.90
N PRO A 6 11.86 -28.94 -14.79
CA PRO A 6 12.30 -28.54 -16.12
C PRO A 6 13.60 -27.72 -16.10
N GLU A 7 14.39 -27.86 -17.17
CA GLU A 7 15.73 -27.28 -17.27
C GLU A 7 15.71 -25.74 -17.26
N ASP A 8 14.71 -25.14 -17.90
CA ASP A 8 14.48 -23.70 -17.96
C ASP A 8 14.16 -23.07 -16.59
N VAL A 9 13.47 -23.79 -15.71
CA VAL A 9 13.23 -23.38 -14.32
C VAL A 9 14.52 -23.43 -13.51
N ARG A 10 15.31 -24.49 -13.68
CA ARG A 10 16.54 -24.73 -12.91
C ARG A 10 17.64 -23.72 -13.22
N TYR A 11 17.74 -23.31 -14.47
CA TYR A 11 18.75 -22.36 -14.95
C TYR A 11 18.18 -20.98 -15.27
N ARG A 12 16.96 -20.67 -14.81
CA ARG A 12 16.37 -19.34 -14.94
C ARG A 12 17.33 -18.32 -14.35
N LYS A 13 17.90 -17.46 -15.20
CA LYS A 13 18.68 -16.31 -14.72
C LYS A 13 17.83 -15.51 -13.76
N LYS A 14 18.40 -15.09 -12.63
CA LYS A 14 17.76 -14.12 -11.74
C LYS A 14 17.54 -12.84 -12.54
N SER A 15 16.33 -12.67 -13.06
CA SER A 15 15.85 -11.33 -13.36
C SER A 15 15.73 -10.63 -12.02
N ALA A 16 16.22 -9.38 -11.91
CA ALA A 16 15.74 -8.53 -10.84
C ALA A 16 14.21 -8.62 -10.91
N TYR A 17 13.56 -9.02 -9.80
CA TYR A 17 12.10 -9.02 -9.74
C TYR A 17 11.62 -7.68 -10.28
N PRO A 18 10.59 -7.64 -11.15
CA PRO A 18 10.23 -6.42 -11.85
C PRO A 18 10.05 -5.30 -10.82
N SER A 19 11.06 -4.43 -10.74
CA SER A 19 11.07 -3.26 -9.88
C SER A 19 10.32 -2.11 -10.54
N THR A 20 9.93 -2.29 -11.81
CA THR A 20 8.98 -1.46 -12.53
C THR A 20 7.63 -1.57 -11.85
N LYS A 21 7.39 -0.64 -10.94
CA LYS A 21 6.10 -0.48 -10.27
C LYS A 21 5.16 0.23 -11.24
N ASP A 22 4.04 -0.42 -11.52
CA ASP A 22 2.99 0.14 -12.36
C ASP A 22 2.41 1.41 -11.70
N ALA A 23 2.36 2.50 -12.47
CA ALA A 23 1.75 3.76 -12.04
C ALA A 23 0.26 3.57 -11.71
N SER A 24 -0.41 2.61 -12.36
CA SER A 24 -1.81 2.26 -12.09
C SER A 24 -2.02 1.77 -10.65
N TYR A 25 -1.02 1.12 -10.05
CA TYR A 25 -1.11 0.64 -8.67
C TYR A 25 -1.15 1.81 -7.68
N LEU A 26 -0.26 2.79 -7.84
CA LEU A 26 -0.25 3.97 -6.98
C LEU A 26 -1.58 4.73 -7.09
N GLN A 27 -2.09 4.91 -8.31
CA GLN A 27 -3.39 5.53 -8.52
C GLN A 27 -4.50 4.77 -7.79
N GLY A 28 -4.57 3.44 -7.95
CA GLY A 28 -5.61 2.63 -7.32
C GLY A 28 -5.59 2.67 -5.80
N ILE A 29 -4.41 2.59 -5.17
CA ILE A 29 -4.32 2.69 -3.71
C ILE A 29 -4.55 4.12 -3.22
N SER A 30 -4.17 5.16 -3.99
CA SER A 30 -4.48 6.55 -3.66
C SER A 30 -5.99 6.78 -3.63
N ASP A 31 -6.71 6.32 -4.65
CA ASP A 31 -8.17 6.45 -4.72
C ASP A 31 -8.84 5.69 -3.57
N TRP A 32 -8.36 4.48 -3.25
CA TRP A 32 -8.85 3.72 -2.10
C TRP A 32 -8.58 4.46 -0.78
N MET A 33 -7.39 5.03 -0.59
CA MET A 33 -7.08 5.80 0.60
C MET A 33 -7.99 7.03 0.72
N LEU A 34 -8.30 7.73 -0.37
CA LEU A 34 -9.25 8.84 -0.35
C LEU A 34 -10.66 8.38 0.08
N HIS A 35 -11.10 7.20 -0.34
CA HIS A 35 -12.35 6.62 0.17
C HIS A 35 -12.30 6.35 1.67
N VAL A 36 -11.22 5.77 2.19
CA VAL A 36 -11.01 5.57 3.64
C VAL A 36 -11.01 6.89 4.40
N LEU A 37 -10.33 7.92 3.88
CA LEU A 37 -10.28 9.24 4.51
C LEU A 37 -11.63 9.99 4.49
N ASN A 38 -12.52 9.63 3.56
CA ASN A 38 -13.86 10.22 3.44
C ASN A 38 -14.91 9.46 4.26
N ASP A 39 -14.59 8.26 4.76
CA ASP A 39 -15.45 7.50 5.65
C ASP A 39 -15.15 7.87 7.12
N PRO A 40 -16.02 8.62 7.82
CA PRO A 40 -15.80 9.00 9.20
C PRO A 40 -15.79 7.80 10.17
N GLN A 41 -16.21 6.61 9.74
CA GLN A 41 -16.16 5.38 10.51
C GLN A 41 -14.86 4.59 10.31
N SER A 42 -13.95 5.04 9.45
CA SER A 42 -12.67 4.35 9.24
C SER A 42 -11.84 4.33 10.53
N PRO A 43 -11.46 3.14 11.03
CA PRO A 43 -10.82 3.01 12.34
C PRO A 43 -9.39 3.53 12.38
N ILE A 44 -8.76 3.78 11.22
CA ILE A 44 -7.40 4.34 11.16
C ILE A 44 -7.36 5.84 11.46
N LEU A 45 -8.47 6.57 11.31
CA LEU A 45 -8.50 8.04 11.40
C LEU A 45 -7.89 8.61 12.69
N PRO A 46 -8.11 8.03 13.89
CA PRO A 46 -7.51 8.53 15.13
C PRO A 46 -5.99 8.35 15.22
N LEU A 47 -5.38 7.55 14.34
CA LEU A 47 -3.97 7.17 14.38
C LEU A 47 -3.10 7.95 13.39
N ILE A 48 -3.69 8.80 12.55
CA ILE A 48 -3.01 9.47 11.44
C ILE A 48 -3.30 10.97 11.41
N ASN A 49 -2.40 11.72 10.77
CA ASN A 49 -2.70 13.08 10.33
C ASN A 49 -3.49 13.02 9.02
N VAL A 50 -4.81 13.14 9.09
CA VAL A 50 -5.73 13.01 7.95
C VAL A 50 -5.37 13.96 6.81
N GLU A 51 -5.11 15.23 7.11
CA GLU A 51 -4.79 16.25 6.10
C GLU A 51 -3.51 15.92 5.33
N ARG A 52 -2.46 15.48 6.06
CA ARG A 52 -1.21 15.10 5.41
C ARG A 52 -1.37 13.85 4.56
N VAL A 53 -2.07 12.83 5.06
CA VAL A 53 -2.30 11.59 4.30
C VAL A 53 -3.15 11.88 3.05
N ARG A 54 -4.12 12.80 3.13
CA ARG A 54 -4.87 13.28 1.98
C ARG A 54 -3.96 13.95 0.95
N ALA A 55 -3.07 14.84 1.38
CA ALA A 55 -2.11 15.49 0.49
C ALA A 55 -1.21 14.47 -0.23
N ILE A 56 -0.76 13.41 0.47
CA ILE A 56 0.02 12.32 -0.13
C ILE A 56 -0.80 11.55 -1.17
N ALA A 57 -2.04 11.17 -0.83
CA ALA A 57 -2.93 10.42 -1.73
C ALA A 57 -3.30 11.21 -2.99
N GLU A 58 -3.51 12.53 -2.86
CA GLU A 58 -3.77 13.44 -3.99
C GLU A 58 -2.52 13.82 -4.79
N GLY A 59 -1.33 13.36 -4.37
CA GLY A 59 -0.06 13.70 -5.02
C GLY A 59 0.35 15.17 -4.85
N LYS A 60 -0.11 15.82 -3.77
CA LYS A 60 0.15 17.24 -3.45
C LYS A 60 1.15 17.45 -2.30
N ASP A 61 1.57 16.40 -1.61
CA ASP A 61 2.62 16.50 -0.58
C ASP A 61 3.98 16.78 -1.24
N GLU A 62 4.68 17.82 -0.77
CA GLU A 62 5.94 18.28 -1.37
C GLU A 62 7.12 17.34 -1.06
N VAL A 63 7.01 16.53 -0.02
CA VAL A 63 8.11 15.68 0.48
C VAL A 63 7.90 14.23 0.11
N ILE A 64 6.67 13.72 0.21
CA ILE A 64 6.33 12.32 0.04
C ILE A 64 5.60 12.15 -1.30
N SER A 65 6.28 11.56 -2.28
CA SER A 65 5.74 11.32 -3.61
C SER A 65 6.24 9.99 -4.20
N GLY A 66 5.66 9.56 -5.33
CA GLY A 66 6.08 8.38 -6.06
C GLY A 66 6.17 7.11 -5.21
N ASN A 67 7.39 6.57 -5.07
CA ASN A 67 7.63 5.32 -4.34
C ASN A 67 7.35 5.41 -2.84
N ASP A 68 7.60 6.56 -2.23
CA ASP A 68 7.41 6.75 -0.80
C ASP A 68 5.91 6.90 -0.49
N ALA A 69 5.20 7.67 -1.31
CA ALA A 69 3.74 7.75 -1.27
C ALA A 69 3.13 6.35 -1.41
N ARG A 70 3.61 5.55 -2.38
CA ARG A 70 3.16 4.16 -2.55
C ARG A 70 3.35 3.34 -1.28
N GLY A 71 4.55 3.36 -0.69
CA GLY A 71 4.85 2.56 0.50
C GLY A 71 4.00 2.95 1.71
N ILE A 72 3.81 4.25 1.91
CA ILE A 72 3.02 4.79 3.03
C ILE A 72 1.53 4.46 2.83
N ILE A 73 0.97 4.75 1.67
CA ILE A 73 -0.46 4.51 1.40
C ILE A 73 -0.78 3.01 1.51
N ASP A 74 0.05 2.16 0.92
CA ASP A 74 -0.13 0.71 0.97
C ASP A 74 -0.11 0.17 2.40
N TYR A 75 0.82 0.66 3.23
CA TYR A 75 0.89 0.29 4.64
C TYR A 75 -0.34 0.78 5.43
N LEU A 76 -0.77 2.02 5.23
CA LEU A 76 -1.93 2.56 5.95
C LEU A 76 -3.23 1.83 5.57
N LEU A 77 -3.41 1.47 4.31
CA LEU A 77 -4.55 0.65 3.88
C LEU A 77 -4.53 -0.74 4.52
N GLN A 78 -3.36 -1.37 4.63
CA GLN A 78 -3.20 -2.65 5.33
C GLN A 78 -3.54 -2.51 6.82
N VAL A 79 -3.08 -1.47 7.49
CA VAL A 79 -3.42 -1.20 8.89
C VAL A 79 -4.93 -0.96 9.06
N ASN A 80 -5.54 -0.13 8.21
CA ASN A 80 -6.99 0.11 8.26
C ASN A 80 -7.78 -1.19 8.08
N SER A 81 -7.40 -2.00 7.08
CA SER A 81 -8.03 -3.30 6.81
C SER A 81 -7.86 -4.26 7.98
N TRP A 82 -6.69 -4.28 8.62
CA TRP A 82 -6.43 -5.10 9.81
C TRP A 82 -7.29 -4.67 11.01
N LEU A 83 -7.43 -3.36 11.26
CA LEU A 83 -8.31 -2.84 12.31
C LEU A 83 -9.77 -3.25 12.08
N GLN A 84 -10.23 -3.20 10.83
CA GLN A 84 -11.59 -3.59 10.44
C GLN A 84 -11.81 -5.11 10.55
N GLU A 85 -10.94 -5.92 9.94
CA GLU A 85 -11.05 -7.38 9.90
C GLU A 85 -11.16 -7.98 11.30
N TYR A 86 -10.31 -7.51 12.22
CA TYR A 86 -10.26 -8.02 13.58
C TYR A 86 -11.12 -7.24 14.59
N ASN A 87 -11.92 -6.27 14.11
CA ASN A 87 -12.78 -5.43 14.94
C ASN A 87 -12.03 -4.81 16.15
N ILE A 88 -10.82 -4.30 15.88
CA ILE A 88 -9.93 -3.81 16.92
C ILE A 88 -10.52 -2.54 17.54
N LYS A 89 -10.60 -2.52 18.87
CA LYS A 89 -11.05 -1.36 19.64
C LYS A 89 -9.85 -0.64 20.23
N LEU A 90 -9.71 0.65 19.89
CA LEU A 90 -8.72 1.52 20.49
C LEU A 90 -9.16 1.87 21.92
N VAL A 91 -8.27 1.62 22.88
CA VAL A 91 -8.42 2.00 24.29
C VAL A 91 -7.37 3.06 24.60
N TRP A 92 -7.76 4.08 25.35
CA TRP A 92 -6.91 5.24 25.68
C TRP A 92 -6.65 5.28 27.18
#